data_AF-A0A7Z1KKN1-F1
#
_entry.id   AF-A0A7Z1KKN1-F1
#
_cell.length_a   1.000
_cell.length_b   1.000
_cell.length_c   1.000
_cell.angle_alpha   90.00
_cell.angle_beta   90.00
_cell.angle_gamma   90.00
#
_symmetry.space_group_name_H-M   'P 1'
#
loop_
_entity.id
_entity.type
_entity.pdbx_description
1 polymer ?
#
loop_
_entity_poly.entity_id
_entity_poly.type
_entity_poly.pdbx_seq_one_letter_code
_entity_poly.pdbx_strand_id
1 'polypeptide(L)' 'ETNTFNSTTIAMADYRMESLSAEINYAAAKLARACADEWTARTPEKPRFVAGVLGPTNRTASISPDVNDPAFRNITF' A
#
# COMPACT_ATOMS: atom_id res chain seq x y z
N GLU A 1 1.96 -3.81 11.15
CA GLU A 1 2.15 -3.29 9.78
C GLU A 1 1.16 -2.16 9.54
N THR A 2 1.37 -1.31 8.53
CA THR A 2 0.39 -0.30 8.14
C THR A 2 -0.72 -0.93 7.30
N ASN A 3 -1.95 -0.45 7.43
CA ASN A 3 -3.07 -0.90 6.60
C ASN A 3 -3.04 -0.22 5.22
N THR A 4 -2.03 -0.54 4.41
CA THR A 4 -1.73 0.19 3.16
C THR A 4 -1.50 -0.70 1.94
N PHE A 5 -1.82 -2.01 2.02
CA PHE A 5 -1.56 -2.98 0.95
C PHE A 5 -2.07 -2.51 -0.43
N ASN A 6 -3.29 -1.98 -0.51
CA ASN A 6 -3.89 -1.45 -1.74
C ASN A 6 -3.80 0.08 -1.88
N SER A 7 -3.08 0.77 -1.00
CA SER A 7 -3.06 2.24 -0.97
C SER A 7 -2.12 2.83 -2.03
N THR A 8 -2.30 2.44 -3.29
CA THR A 8 -1.56 2.96 -4.46
C THR A 8 -2.52 3.71 -5.37
N THR A 9 -2.03 4.64 -6.19
CA THR A 9 -2.88 5.34 -7.17
C THR A 9 -3.55 4.37 -8.15
N ILE A 10 -2.86 3.28 -8.50
CA ILE A 10 -3.35 2.27 -9.44
C ILE A 10 -4.50 1.45 -8.84
N ALA A 11 -4.33 0.91 -7.63
CA ALA A 11 -5.37 0.09 -7.00
C ALA A 11 -6.56 0.94 -6.50
N MET A 12 -6.31 2.18 -6.10
CA MET A 12 -7.40 3.09 -5.65
C MET A 12 -8.24 3.64 -6.81
N ALA A 13 -7.81 3.46 -8.06
CA ALA A 13 -8.59 3.84 -9.25
C ALA A 13 -9.89 3.03 -9.38
N ASP A 14 -9.89 1.77 -8.92
CA ASP A 14 -11.10 0.94 -8.86
C ASP A 14 -12.20 1.58 -7.99
N TYR A 15 -11.81 2.47 -7.06
CA TYR A 15 -12.70 3.20 -6.15
C TYR A 15 -12.82 4.70 -6.47
N ARG A 16 -12.17 5.20 -7.52
CA ARG A 16 -12.07 6.64 -7.85
C ARG A 16 -11.47 7.48 -6.71
N MET A 17 -10.45 6.94 -6.06
CA MET A 17 -9.80 7.52 -4.87
C MET A 17 -8.29 7.68 -5.03
N GLU A 18 -7.79 7.76 -6.27
CA GLU A 18 -6.36 7.85 -6.59
C GLU A 18 -5.68 9.01 -5.84
N SER A 19 -6.34 10.16 -5.77
CA SER A 19 -5.84 11.35 -5.08
C SER A 19 -5.72 11.18 -3.56
N LEU A 20 -6.42 10.20 -2.98
CA LEU A 20 -6.40 9.93 -1.53
C LEU A 20 -5.31 8.93 -1.13
N SER A 21 -4.64 8.27 -2.08
CA SER A 21 -3.62 7.26 -1.79
C SER A 21 -2.55 7.77 -0.81
N ALA A 22 -2.00 8.97 -1.01
CA ALA A 22 -1.00 9.54 -0.11
C ALA A 22 -1.55 9.81 1.30
N GLU A 23 -2.76 10.34 1.40
CA GLU A 23 -3.42 10.66 2.67
C GLU A 23 -3.73 9.38 3.47
N ILE A 24 -4.25 8.34 2.80
CA ILE A 24 -4.52 7.03 3.41
C ILE A 24 -3.23 6.41 3.96
N ASN A 25 -2.14 6.45 3.19
CA ASN A 25 -0.83 5.97 3.66
C ASN A 25 -0.37 6.72 4.91
N TYR A 26 -0.46 8.06 4.90
CA TYR A 26 -0.05 8.89 6.02
C TYR A 26 -0.86 8.60 7.28
N ALA A 27 -2.19 8.54 7.16
CA ALA A 27 -3.09 8.24 8.27
C ALA A 27 -2.82 6.83 8.83
N ALA A 28 -2.68 5.82 7.98
CA ALA A 28 -2.39 4.46 8.40
C ALA A 28 -1.02 4.33 9.11
N ALA A 29 0.00 5.05 8.64
CA ALA A 29 1.31 5.09 9.28
C ALA A 29 1.24 5.72 10.69
N LYS A 30 0.51 6.82 10.84
CA LYS A 30 0.30 7.47 12.16
C LYS A 30 -0.41 6.55 13.14
N LEU A 31 -1.49 5.88 12.70
CA LEU A 31 -2.22 4.94 13.54
C LEU A 31 -1.34 3.77 13.98
N ALA A 32 -0.61 3.16 13.04
CA ALA A 32 0.29 2.06 13.35
C ALA A 32 1.41 2.49 14.33
N ARG A 33 1.94 3.71 14.18
CA ARG A 33 2.96 4.26 15.08
C ARG A 33 2.43 4.47 16.49
N ALA A 34 1.24 5.08 16.62
CA ALA A 34 0.60 5.29 17.91
C ALA A 34 0.40 3.96 18.67
N CYS A 35 -0.13 2.93 18.00
CA CYS A 35 -0.30 1.61 18.60
C CYS A 35 1.05 0.96 18.98
N ALA A 36 2.07 1.12 18.14
CA ALA A 36 3.40 0.59 18.42
C ALA A 36 4.07 1.29 19.61
N ASP A 37 3.90 2.60 19.76
CA ASP A 37 4.40 3.37 20.91
C ASP A 37 3.71 2.96 22.20
N GLU A 38 2.37 2.83 22.18
CA GLU A 38 1.59 2.40 23.33
C GLU A 38 2.05 1.02 23.85
N TRP A 39 2.22 0.05 22.95
CA TRP A 39 2.67 -1.29 23.33
C TRP A 39 4.14 -1.34 23.73
N THR A 40 4.98 -0.48 23.15
CA THR A 40 6.38 -0.34 23.56
C THR A 40 6.46 0.22 24.98
N ALA A 41 5.66 1.24 25.31
CA ALA A 41 5.61 1.79 26.66
C ALA A 41 5.14 0.75 27.71
N ARG A 42 4.23 -0.16 27.33
CA ARG A 42 3.76 -1.24 28.22
C ARG A 42 4.79 -2.36 28.43
N THR A 43 5.68 -2.58 27.47
CA THR A 43 6.69 -3.67 27.50
C THR A 43 7.99 -3.19 26.86
N PRO A 44 8.77 -2.34 27.57
CA PRO A 44 9.94 -1.64 27.02
C PRO A 44 11.06 -2.57 26.52
N GLU A 45 11.17 -3.77 27.09
CA GLU A 45 12.11 -4.82 26.68
C GLU A 45 11.81 -5.41 25.29
N LYS A 46 10.61 -5.15 24.75
CA LYS A 46 10.16 -5.62 23.44
C LYS A 46 9.61 -4.45 22.61
N PRO A 47 10.44 -3.58 22.04
CA PRO A 47 9.95 -2.46 21.23
C PRO A 47 9.14 -2.95 20.00
N ARG A 48 8.06 -2.23 19.67
CA ARG A 48 7.26 -2.47 18.46
C ARG A 48 7.72 -1.55 17.34
N PHE A 49 7.88 -2.15 16.17
CA PHE A 49 8.22 -1.46 14.94
C PHE A 49 7.03 -1.44 14.00
N VAL A 50 7.01 -0.44 13.13
CA VAL A 50 5.99 -0.29 12.09
C VAL A 50 6.66 -0.57 10.75
N ALA A 51 6.14 -1.57 10.04
CA ALA A 51 6.50 -1.83 8.65
C ALA A 51 5.44 -1.19 7.74
N GLY A 52 5.90 -0.35 6.81
CA GLY A 52 5.08 0.20 5.73
C GLY A 52 4.79 -0.88 4.70
N VAL A 53 3.52 -1.21 4.49
CA VAL A 53 3.12 -2.24 3.53
C VAL A 53 2.95 -1.62 2.15
N LEU A 54 3.65 -2.19 1.17
CA LEU A 54 3.49 -1.89 -0.25
C LEU A 54 3.02 -3.18 -0.93
N GLY A 55 1.72 -3.27 -1.23
CA GLY A 55 1.19 -4.40 -1.98
C GLY A 55 1.47 -4.27 -3.48
N PRO A 56 1.44 -5.38 -4.22
CA PRO A 56 1.40 -5.32 -5.68
C PRO A 56 0.12 -4.59 -6.13
N THR A 57 0.18 -3.96 -7.29
CA THR A 57 -1.02 -3.37 -7.89
C THR A 57 -1.86 -4.46 -8.58
N ASN A 58 -3.10 -4.12 -8.96
CA ASN A 58 -3.96 -4.97 -9.79
C ASN A 58 -3.56 -4.98 -11.29
N ARG A 59 -2.44 -4.35 -11.66
CA ARG A 59 -1.90 -4.30 -13.02
C ARG A 59 -0.58 -5.08 -13.11
N THR A 60 -0.39 -5.81 -14.21
CA THR A 60 0.85 -6.54 -14.49
C THR A 60 1.64 -5.84 -15.59
N ALA A 61 2.90 -5.48 -15.31
CA ALA A 61 3.78 -4.84 -16.30
C ALA A 61 4.53 -5.85 -17.20
N SER A 62 4.61 -7.12 -16.80
CA SER A 62 5.36 -8.17 -17.50
C SER A 62 4.54 -9.05 -18.45
N ILE A 63 3.20 -9.00 -18.35
CA ILE A 63 2.27 -9.85 -19.10
C ILE A 63 1.23 -8.96 -19.75
N SER A 64 1.00 -9.16 -21.05
CA SER A 64 -0.08 -8.47 -21.75
C SER A 64 -1.43 -8.97 -21.25
N PRO A 65 -2.36 -8.06 -20.87
CA PRO A 65 -3.74 -8.42 -20.60
C PRO A 65 -4.56 -8.62 -21.89
N ASP A 66 -4.04 -8.24 -23.07
CA ASP A 66 -4.68 -8.49 -24.36
C ASP A 66 -4.13 -9.77 -24.99
N VAL A 67 -5.00 -10.76 -25.15
CA VAL A 67 -4.64 -12.07 -25.73
C VAL A 67 -4.21 -11.93 -27.20
N ASN A 68 -4.70 -10.92 -27.93
CA ASN A 68 -4.39 -10.72 -29.35
C ASN A 68 -3.14 -9.88 -29.58
N ASP A 69 -2.66 -9.17 -28.55
CA ASP A 69 -1.47 -8.33 -28.62
C ASP A 69 -0.51 -8.66 -27.46
N PRO A 70 0.48 -9.56 -27.66
CA PRO A 70 1.44 -9.91 -26.61
C PRO A 70 2.38 -8.75 -26.23
N ALA A 71 2.50 -7.72 -27.07
CA ALA A 71 3.31 -6.53 -26.80
C ALA A 71 2.56 -5.48 -25.96
N PHE A 72 1.23 -5.54 -25.88
CA PHE A 72 0.43 -4.56 -25.15
C PHE A 72 0.74 -4.53 -23.65
N ARG A 73 0.73 -3.32 -23.06
CA ARG A 73 0.85 -3.06 -21.62
C ARG A 73 -0.20 -2.06 -21.19
N ASN A 74 -1.00 -2.40 -20.18
CA ASN A 74 -2.03 -1.51 -19.64
C ASN A 74 -1.54 -0.63 -18.48
N ILE A 75 -0.21 -0.61 -18.25
CA ILE A 75 0.47 0.20 -17.26
C ILE A 75 1.89 0.52 -17.74
N THR A 76 2.41 1.67 -17.32
CA THR A 76 3.80 2.13 -17.56
C THR A 76 4.44 2.55 -16.24
N PHE A 77 5.77 2.62 -16.22
CA PHE A 77 6.58 3.15 -15.11
C PHE A 77 6.50 4.67 -15.00
#